data_AF-A0AA40LU35-F1
#
_entry.id   AF-A0AA40LU35-F1
#
_cell.length_a   1.000
_cell.length_b   1.000
_cell.length_c   1.000
_cell.angle_alpha   90.00
_cell.angle_beta   90.00
_cell.angle_gamma   90.00
#
_symmetry.space_group_name_H-M   'P 1'
#
loop_
_entity.id
_entity.type
_entity.pdbx_description
1 polymer ?
#
loop_
_entity_poly.entity_id
_entity_poly.type
_entity_poly.pdbx_seq_one_letter_code
_entity_poly.pdbx_strand_id
1 'polypeptide(L)'
;MTQQPLRGVTSLRFNQDQSCFCCAMETGVRIYNVEPLMEKGHLDHEQVGSMGLVEMLYRSNLLALVGGGSSPKFSEISAVLIWDDAREGKDSKDKLVLEFTFTKAVLAVRMRHDKIVIVLKNRIYVYSFPDNPRKLFEFDTRTTQRKQLLVFPGHKCGSLQLVDLASTKPGTSSAPFTINAHQSDVACVSLNQPGTVVASASQKGTLIRLFDTQSKEKLVELRRGTDPATLYCINFSHDSSFLCASSDKGTVHIFALKDTRLNRRSALARVGKVGPMIGQYVDSQWSLASFTVPAESACICAFGRNTSKNVNSVIAICVDGTFHKYVFTPDGNCNREAFDVMSEVRLPPLRALDDFVLGSARLAAPDPCDPQRWCHRVINNLLYYQTNYLVCFGFGLALAGYVRPLHTLLSALVVAVALGVLVWAAESRAAVRRCRRSHPAACLAAVLAVGLLVLWAVGGACTFLFSIAGPVLLILVHASLRLRNLKNKIENKIESIGLKRTPMGLLLEALGQEQEAGS
;
A
#
# COMPACT_ATOMS: atom_id res chain seq x y z
N MET A 1 25.04 3.76 2.71
CA MET A 1 24.07 2.80 3.28
C MET A 1 23.02 2.54 2.22
N THR A 2 22.68 1.27 1.96
CA THR A 2 21.67 0.89 0.96
C THR A 2 20.27 1.37 1.38
N GLN A 3 19.42 1.72 0.42
CA GLN A 3 17.97 1.74 0.66
C GLN A 3 17.59 0.36 1.21
N GLN A 4 16.97 0.32 2.40
CA GLN A 4 16.37 -0.89 2.93
C GLN A 4 14.85 -0.78 2.71
N PRO A 5 14.16 -1.88 2.33
CA PRO A 5 12.71 -1.94 2.41
C PRO A 5 12.23 -1.73 3.86
N LEU A 6 10.91 -1.67 4.08
CA LEU A 6 10.28 -1.60 5.39
C LEU A 6 10.58 -2.85 6.23
N ARG A 7 11.80 -2.93 6.79
CA ARG A 7 12.18 -3.99 7.73
C ARG A 7 11.31 -3.89 8.98
N GLY A 8 10.88 -5.05 9.47
CA GLY A 8 10.02 -5.14 10.65
C GLY A 8 8.54 -4.87 10.39
N VAL A 9 8.02 -4.95 9.16
CA VAL A 9 6.55 -5.06 8.95
C VAL A 9 6.06 -6.35 9.61
N THR A 10 5.23 -6.22 10.64
CA THR A 10 4.72 -7.35 11.45
C THR A 10 3.38 -7.86 10.92
N SER A 11 2.52 -6.96 10.44
CA SER A 11 1.28 -7.34 9.74
C SER A 11 0.80 -6.28 8.75
N LEU A 12 0.14 -6.75 7.68
CA LEU A 12 -0.51 -5.93 6.67
C LEU A 12 -2.02 -6.22 6.68
N ARG A 13 -2.85 -5.19 6.65
CA ARG A 13 -4.32 -5.32 6.74
C ARG A 13 -5.03 -4.32 5.82
N PHE A 14 -5.76 -4.81 4.83
CA PHE A 14 -6.76 -3.99 4.12
C PHE A 14 -7.91 -3.60 5.06
N ASN A 15 -8.47 -2.42 4.86
CA ASN A 15 -9.72 -2.03 5.50
C ASN A 15 -10.93 -2.79 4.91
N GLN A 16 -12.08 -2.61 5.55
CA GLN A 16 -13.32 -3.35 5.30
C GLN A 16 -13.92 -3.15 3.90
N ASP A 17 -13.50 -2.11 3.16
CA ASP A 17 -13.93 -1.83 1.78
C ASP A 17 -12.77 -1.89 0.76
N GLN A 18 -11.62 -2.47 1.15
CA GLN A 18 -10.42 -2.65 0.32
C GLN A 18 -9.83 -1.34 -0.27
N SER A 19 -10.21 -0.18 0.27
CA SER A 19 -9.84 1.14 -0.28
C SER A 19 -8.69 1.84 0.47
N CYS A 20 -8.40 1.40 1.70
CA CYS A 20 -7.22 1.73 2.47
C CYS A 20 -6.57 0.44 2.98
N PHE A 21 -5.31 0.53 3.39
CA PHE A 21 -4.66 -0.50 4.18
C PHE A 21 -3.76 0.12 5.25
N CYS A 22 -3.42 -0.68 6.25
CA CYS A 22 -2.57 -0.31 7.37
C CYS A 22 -1.47 -1.35 7.56
N CYS A 23 -0.30 -0.88 7.97
CA CYS A 23 0.89 -1.67 8.23
C CYS A 23 1.23 -1.51 9.71
N ALA A 24 1.28 -2.61 10.47
CA ALA A 24 1.95 -2.63 11.76
C ALA A 24 3.44 -2.91 11.53
N MET A 25 4.30 -2.22 12.27
CA MET A 25 5.73 -2.23 12.09
C MET A 25 6.48 -2.20 13.43
N GLU A 26 7.75 -2.61 13.40
CA GLU A 26 8.68 -2.34 14.50
C GLU A 26 8.88 -0.85 14.76
N THR A 27 8.69 0.01 13.75
CA THR A 27 8.77 1.47 13.87
C THR A 27 7.40 2.16 14.09
N GLY A 28 6.34 1.41 14.36
CA GLY A 28 5.00 1.96 14.65
C GLY A 28 3.91 1.51 13.68
N VAL A 29 3.14 2.45 13.14
CA VAL A 29 2.04 2.21 12.19
C VAL A 29 2.16 3.16 11.00
N ARG A 30 1.91 2.63 9.79
CA ARG A 30 1.74 3.44 8.57
C ARG A 30 0.38 3.14 7.93
N ILE A 31 -0.36 4.17 7.48
CA ILE A 31 -1.69 4.04 6.89
C ILE A 31 -1.69 4.60 5.47
N TYR A 32 -2.18 3.82 4.51
CA TYR A 32 -2.14 4.14 3.09
C TYR A 32 -3.52 4.07 2.45
N ASN A 33 -3.81 5.02 1.57
CA ASN A 33 -4.89 4.94 0.59
C ASN A 33 -4.44 4.03 -0.57
N VAL A 34 -5.33 3.18 -1.09
CA VAL A 34 -4.98 2.16 -2.10
C VAL A 34 -4.88 2.74 -3.52
N GLU A 35 -5.83 3.59 -3.91
CA GLU A 35 -5.88 4.22 -5.24
C GLU A 35 -6.23 5.72 -5.10
N PRO A 36 -5.31 6.65 -5.44
CA PRO A 36 -3.88 6.43 -5.68
C PRO A 36 -3.13 5.96 -4.41
N LEU A 37 -1.95 5.36 -4.57
CA LEU A 37 -1.13 4.91 -3.45
C LEU A 37 -0.49 6.11 -2.72
N MET A 38 -1.14 6.55 -1.65
CA MET A 38 -0.73 7.73 -0.88
C MET A 38 -0.76 7.43 0.60
N GLU A 39 0.27 7.87 1.33
CA GLU A 39 0.25 7.80 2.80
C GLU A 39 -0.79 8.79 3.33
N LYS A 40 -1.71 8.29 4.16
CA LYS A 40 -2.79 9.07 4.77
C LYS A 40 -2.41 9.66 6.12
N GLY A 41 -1.40 9.09 6.77
CA GLY A 41 -0.97 9.37 8.13
C GLY A 41 -0.25 8.18 8.72
N HIS A 42 0.42 8.39 9.85
CA HIS A 42 1.21 7.39 10.55
C HIS A 42 1.22 7.65 12.05
N LEU A 43 1.60 6.61 12.80
CA LEU A 43 1.95 6.71 14.22
C LEU A 43 3.38 6.20 14.38
N ASP A 44 4.28 7.03 14.90
CA ASP A 44 5.70 6.69 15.02
C ASP A 44 6.03 5.86 16.26
N HIS A 45 7.22 5.26 16.28
CA HIS A 45 7.76 4.51 17.42
C HIS A 45 7.74 5.31 18.73
N GLU A 46 8.06 6.60 18.68
CA GLU A 46 7.94 7.50 19.86
C GLU A 46 6.50 7.63 20.36
N GLN A 47 5.50 7.49 19.48
CA GLN A 47 4.09 7.58 19.82
C GLN A 47 3.52 6.24 20.31
N VAL A 48 3.77 5.12 19.62
CA VAL A 48 3.13 3.81 19.89
C VAL A 48 4.09 2.63 20.14
N GLY A 49 5.40 2.80 19.94
CA GLY A 49 6.40 1.73 20.01
C GLY A 49 6.32 0.77 18.81
N SER A 50 6.85 -0.44 18.96
CA SER A 50 6.63 -1.49 17.96
C SER A 50 5.23 -2.10 18.08
N MET A 51 4.63 -2.41 16.94
CA MET A 51 3.25 -2.87 16.83
C MET A 51 3.19 -4.28 16.24
N GLY A 52 2.32 -5.14 16.78
CA GLY A 52 2.07 -6.48 16.24
C GLY A 52 0.89 -6.49 15.27
N LEU A 53 -0.23 -5.86 15.65
CA LEU A 53 -1.44 -5.77 14.83
C LEU A 53 -1.98 -4.35 14.79
N VAL A 54 -2.50 -3.96 13.62
CA VAL A 54 -3.35 -2.79 13.42
C VAL A 54 -4.59 -3.21 12.63
N GLU A 55 -5.77 -2.78 13.02
CA GLU A 55 -6.99 -2.85 12.22
C GLU A 55 -7.66 -1.47 12.26
N MET A 56 -8.13 -0.96 11.13
CA MET A 56 -8.79 0.35 11.01
C MET A 56 -10.30 0.21 10.85
N LEU A 57 -11.12 1.18 11.30
CA LEU A 57 -12.57 1.16 11.11
C LEU A 57 -12.98 1.91 9.83
N TYR A 58 -13.05 1.18 8.72
CA TYR A 58 -13.34 1.70 7.37
C TYR A 58 -12.40 2.86 6.98
N ARG A 59 -12.88 4.10 7.09
CA ARG A 59 -12.11 5.33 6.85
C ARG A 59 -12.30 6.36 7.98
N SER A 60 -12.71 5.92 9.17
CA SER A 60 -12.78 6.80 10.34
C SER A 60 -11.42 7.00 11.00
N ASN A 61 -11.41 7.90 11.98
CA ASN A 61 -10.38 8.20 12.96
C ASN A 61 -10.04 7.04 13.93
N LEU A 62 -10.81 5.96 13.95
CA LEU A 62 -10.68 4.88 14.96
C LEU A 62 -9.81 3.71 14.45
N LEU A 63 -8.76 3.42 15.20
CA LEU A 63 -7.81 2.33 14.97
C LEU A 63 -7.77 1.41 16.19
N ALA A 64 -7.74 0.11 15.96
CA ALA A 64 -7.43 -0.89 16.98
C ALA A 64 -5.97 -1.30 16.83
N LEU A 65 -5.22 -1.17 17.92
CA LEU A 65 -3.77 -1.34 18.01
C LEU A 65 -3.46 -2.48 19.00
N VAL A 66 -2.52 -3.37 18.68
CA VAL A 66 -2.03 -4.43 19.58
C VAL A 66 -0.51 -4.41 19.60
N GLY A 67 0.09 -4.23 20.77
CA GLY A 67 1.54 -4.23 20.96
C GLY A 67 2.20 -5.53 20.48
N GLY A 68 3.43 -5.45 19.98
CA GLY A 68 4.17 -6.61 19.49
C GLY A 68 5.46 -6.21 18.77
N GLY A 69 6.22 -7.17 18.25
CA GLY A 69 7.58 -6.93 17.77
C GLY A 69 8.56 -6.70 18.92
N SER A 70 9.74 -6.16 18.63
CA SER A 70 10.89 -6.16 19.55
C SER A 70 10.86 -5.14 20.69
N SER A 71 9.98 -4.13 20.66
CA SER A 71 9.97 -2.99 21.61
C SER A 71 8.59 -2.30 21.74
N PRO A 72 7.53 -2.98 22.24
CA PRO A 72 6.21 -2.38 22.38
C PRO A 72 6.21 -1.30 23.48
N LYS A 73 5.62 -0.14 23.22
CA LYS A 73 5.52 0.98 24.19
C LYS A 73 4.29 0.86 25.09
N PHE A 74 3.19 0.31 24.57
CA PHE A 74 1.91 0.22 25.26
C PHE A 74 1.47 -1.24 25.43
N SER A 75 1.70 -1.77 26.63
CA SER A 75 1.29 -3.12 27.07
C SER A 75 1.92 -4.26 26.25
N GLU A 76 1.64 -5.50 26.65
CA GLU A 76 2.06 -6.70 25.94
C GLU A 76 1.07 -7.05 24.80
N ILE A 77 1.35 -8.13 24.06
CA ILE A 77 0.52 -8.68 22.97
C ILE A 77 -0.89 -9.12 23.47
N SER A 78 -1.18 -8.98 24.76
CA SER A 78 -2.44 -9.31 25.43
C SER A 78 -3.44 -8.15 25.51
N ALA A 79 -3.10 -6.93 25.09
CA ALA A 79 -4.02 -5.78 25.12
C ALA A 79 -4.43 -5.28 23.74
N VAL A 80 -5.69 -4.84 23.59
CA VAL A 80 -6.18 -4.09 22.42
C VAL A 80 -6.46 -2.65 22.83
N LEU A 81 -5.79 -1.73 22.16
CA LEU A 81 -5.83 -0.29 22.41
C LEU A 81 -6.63 0.38 21.29
N ILE A 82 -7.61 1.21 21.65
CA ILE A 82 -8.43 1.95 20.68
C ILE A 82 -7.94 3.39 20.61
N TRP A 83 -7.29 3.70 19.51
CA TRP A 83 -6.75 5.03 19.20
C TRP A 83 -7.77 5.83 18.39
N ASP A 84 -7.95 7.09 18.77
CA ASP A 84 -8.77 8.06 18.06
C ASP A 84 -7.88 9.19 17.56
N ASP A 85 -7.57 9.15 16.26
CA ASP A 85 -6.63 10.11 15.68
C ASP A 85 -7.20 11.52 15.53
N ALA A 86 -8.53 11.69 15.61
CA ALA A 86 -9.18 13.00 15.54
C ALA A 86 -9.19 13.75 16.88
N ARG A 87 -8.77 13.10 17.98
CA ARG A 87 -8.58 13.79 19.27
C ARG A 87 -7.32 14.64 19.23
N GLU A 88 -7.47 15.89 19.59
CA GLU A 88 -6.37 16.75 20.01
C GLU A 88 -6.04 16.47 21.47
N GLY A 89 -4.75 16.46 21.78
CA GLY A 89 -4.21 16.13 23.10
C GLY A 89 -2.73 16.49 23.13
N LYS A 90 -2.19 16.74 24.32
CA LYS A 90 -0.81 17.18 24.48
C LYS A 90 0.15 15.99 24.56
N ASP A 91 -0.31 14.87 25.09
CA ASP A 91 0.43 13.63 25.18
C ASP A 91 -0.15 12.55 24.25
N SER A 92 0.73 11.67 23.76
CA SER A 92 0.33 10.48 22.97
C SER A 92 -0.69 9.56 23.66
N LYS A 93 -0.89 9.69 24.98
CA LYS A 93 -1.90 8.94 25.74
C LYS A 93 -3.32 9.53 25.61
N ASP A 94 -3.46 10.81 25.31
CA ASP A 94 -4.76 11.49 25.25
C ASP A 94 -5.62 11.00 24.06
N LYS A 95 -4.96 10.48 23.01
CA LYS A 95 -5.60 9.82 21.86
C LYS A 95 -6.06 8.38 22.14
N LEU A 96 -5.70 7.78 23.28
CA LEU A 96 -6.17 6.45 23.67
C LEU A 96 -7.55 6.56 24.33
N VAL A 97 -8.56 5.94 23.73
CA VAL A 97 -9.97 6.06 24.17
C VAL A 97 -10.43 4.87 25.01
N LEU A 98 -9.96 3.66 24.67
CA LEU A 98 -10.34 2.41 25.33
C LEU A 98 -9.13 1.46 25.35
N GLU A 99 -9.02 0.65 26.39
CA GLU A 99 -8.16 -0.53 26.44
C GLU A 99 -8.99 -1.78 26.76
N PHE A 100 -8.71 -2.88 26.07
CA PHE A 100 -9.23 -4.22 26.38
C PHE A 100 -8.05 -5.13 26.71
N THR A 101 -7.80 -5.38 27.99
CA THR A 101 -6.69 -6.23 28.46
C THR A 101 -7.15 -7.70 28.64
N PHE A 102 -6.35 -8.66 28.19
CA PHE A 102 -6.66 -10.11 28.25
C PHE A 102 -5.55 -10.91 28.95
N THR A 103 -5.82 -12.18 29.28
CA THR A 103 -4.85 -13.09 29.95
C THR A 103 -4.04 -13.97 28.99
N LYS A 104 -4.23 -13.79 27.68
CA LYS A 104 -3.49 -14.45 26.59
C LYS A 104 -3.32 -13.47 25.43
N ALA A 105 -2.30 -13.70 24.59
CA ALA A 105 -2.04 -12.89 23.41
C ALA A 105 -3.23 -12.86 22.43
N VAL A 106 -3.48 -11.68 21.88
CA VAL A 106 -4.48 -11.40 20.86
C VAL A 106 -3.90 -11.73 19.48
N LEU A 107 -4.55 -12.64 18.76
CA LEU A 107 -4.16 -13.10 17.43
C LEU A 107 -4.81 -12.30 16.29
N ALA A 108 -5.99 -11.72 16.55
CA ALA A 108 -6.67 -10.85 15.59
C ALA A 108 -7.66 -9.91 16.29
N VAL A 109 -7.86 -8.73 15.67
CA VAL A 109 -8.95 -7.81 15.98
C VAL A 109 -9.73 -7.54 14.69
N ARG A 110 -11.05 -7.42 14.78
CA ARG A 110 -11.94 -7.08 13.66
C ARG A 110 -12.99 -6.07 14.13
N MET A 111 -13.07 -4.93 13.45
CA MET A 111 -14.02 -3.87 13.80
C MET A 111 -15.18 -3.73 12.80
N ARG A 112 -16.32 -3.27 13.30
CA ARG A 112 -17.51 -2.81 12.58
C ARG A 112 -18.12 -1.64 13.39
N HIS A 113 -18.96 -0.81 12.77
CA HIS A 113 -19.48 0.40 13.41
C HIS A 113 -20.26 0.18 14.72
N ASP A 114 -20.81 -1.02 14.96
CA ASP A 114 -21.59 -1.38 16.13
C ASP A 114 -20.91 -2.39 17.08
N LYS A 115 -19.80 -3.02 16.65
CA LYS A 115 -19.17 -4.16 17.33
C LYS A 115 -17.67 -4.25 17.05
N ILE A 116 -16.91 -4.60 18.10
CA ILE A 116 -15.51 -5.05 18.00
C ILE A 116 -15.43 -6.54 18.38
N VAL A 117 -14.66 -7.29 17.61
CA VAL A 117 -14.41 -8.71 17.82
C VAL A 117 -12.92 -8.93 18.05
N ILE A 118 -12.57 -9.51 19.19
CA ILE A 118 -11.19 -9.72 19.64
C ILE A 118 -10.95 -11.22 19.79
N VAL A 119 -9.83 -11.68 19.26
CA VAL A 119 -9.58 -13.09 18.95
C VAL A 119 -8.27 -13.55 19.60
N LEU A 120 -8.37 -14.50 20.51
CA LEU A 120 -7.27 -15.13 21.25
C LEU A 120 -7.10 -16.58 20.76
N LYS A 121 -6.02 -17.27 21.15
CA LYS A 121 -5.69 -18.64 20.68
C LYS A 121 -6.84 -19.66 20.79
N ASN A 122 -7.61 -19.59 21.87
CA ASN A 122 -8.72 -20.52 22.13
C ASN A 122 -10.08 -19.81 22.25
N ARG A 123 -10.18 -18.47 22.20
CA ARG A 123 -11.43 -17.73 22.47
C ARG A 123 -11.66 -16.52 21.56
N ILE A 124 -12.91 -16.25 21.24
CA ILE A 124 -13.38 -14.96 20.68
C ILE A 124 -14.26 -14.25 21.69
N TYR A 125 -14.01 -12.95 21.86
CA TYR A 125 -14.87 -12.00 22.53
C TYR A 125 -15.54 -11.08 21.50
N VAL A 126 -16.84 -10.82 21.68
CA VAL A 126 -17.58 -9.81 20.91
C VAL A 126 -18.10 -8.76 21.88
N TYR A 127 -17.78 -7.49 21.64
CA TYR A 127 -18.28 -6.35 22.41
C TYR A 127 -19.15 -5.43 21.54
N SER A 128 -20.03 -4.64 22.17
CA SER A 128 -20.56 -3.43 21.53
C SER A 128 -19.44 -2.41 21.28
N PHE A 129 -19.63 -1.52 20.31
CA PHE A 129 -18.66 -0.48 19.92
C PHE A 129 -19.40 0.65 19.18
N PRO A 130 -18.93 1.92 19.20
CA PRO A 130 -17.83 2.44 20.03
C PRO A 130 -18.26 2.75 21.47
N ASP A 131 -19.50 3.18 21.68
CA ASP A 131 -19.95 3.78 22.94
C ASP A 131 -20.16 2.72 24.03
N ASN A 132 -19.47 2.90 25.17
CA ASN A 132 -19.54 2.05 26.37
C ASN A 132 -19.50 0.54 26.03
N PRO A 133 -18.33 -0.01 25.62
CA PRO A 133 -18.22 -1.35 25.06
C PRO A 133 -18.50 -2.45 26.10
N ARG A 134 -19.62 -3.16 25.94
CA ARG A 134 -20.04 -4.28 26.81
C ARG A 134 -19.87 -5.60 26.07
N LYS A 135 -19.42 -6.64 26.78
CA LYS A 135 -19.30 -8.00 26.22
C LYS A 135 -20.71 -8.54 25.87
N LEU A 136 -20.91 -8.85 24.60
CA LEU A 136 -22.14 -9.41 24.05
C LEU A 136 -22.07 -10.95 23.96
N PHE A 137 -20.92 -11.48 23.52
CA PHE A 137 -20.71 -12.92 23.33
C PHE A 137 -19.28 -13.34 23.67
N GLU A 138 -19.12 -14.62 24.03
CA GLU A 138 -17.84 -15.32 24.21
C GLU A 138 -17.97 -16.72 23.57
N PHE A 139 -16.98 -17.12 22.78
CA PHE A 139 -16.94 -18.40 22.06
C PHE A 139 -15.55 -19.03 22.19
N ASP A 140 -15.42 -20.35 22.19
CA ASP A 140 -14.10 -21.03 22.03
C ASP A 140 -13.81 -21.33 20.55
N THR A 141 -12.57 -21.13 20.05
CA THR A 141 -12.34 -20.84 18.61
C THR A 141 -11.04 -21.30 17.93
N ARG A 142 -11.11 -21.38 16.59
CA ARG A 142 -10.04 -21.16 15.58
C ARG A 142 -10.64 -20.24 14.48
N THR A 143 -9.89 -19.36 13.80
CA THR A 143 -10.34 -18.01 13.26
C THR A 143 -10.65 -17.91 11.73
N THR A 144 -11.40 -17.00 11.06
CA THR A 144 -12.40 -15.86 11.17
C THR A 144 -12.83 -15.52 9.68
N GLN A 145 -13.77 -14.69 9.15
CA GLN A 145 -15.01 -13.87 9.41
C GLN A 145 -15.61 -13.48 8.00
N ARG A 146 -16.60 -12.60 7.66
CA ARG A 146 -17.56 -11.61 8.27
C ARG A 146 -18.95 -11.63 7.53
N LYS A 147 -20.10 -11.61 8.23
CA LYS A 147 -21.29 -10.77 7.89
C LYS A 147 -21.92 -10.23 9.19
N GLN A 148 -23.23 -10.39 9.41
CA GLN A 148 -23.74 -10.79 10.74
C GLN A 148 -23.46 -12.28 11.00
N LEU A 149 -22.40 -12.84 10.42
CA LEU A 149 -22.15 -14.26 10.36
C LEU A 149 -20.65 -14.47 10.61
N LEU A 150 -20.33 -15.07 11.75
CA LEU A 150 -18.97 -15.35 12.21
C LEU A 150 -18.58 -16.74 11.74
N VAL A 151 -17.76 -16.82 10.69
CA VAL A 151 -17.18 -18.09 10.22
C VAL A 151 -15.82 -18.30 10.85
N PHE A 152 -15.56 -19.48 11.39
CA PHE A 152 -14.36 -19.79 12.17
C PHE A 152 -14.14 -21.32 12.16
N PRO A 153 -12.94 -21.89 11.86
CA PRO A 153 -12.72 -23.33 11.87
C PRO A 153 -13.18 -24.02 13.15
N GLY A 154 -13.97 -25.09 13.00
CA GLY A 154 -14.57 -25.84 14.09
C GLY A 154 -13.62 -26.85 14.74
N HIS A 155 -14.11 -27.54 15.78
CA HIS A 155 -13.32 -28.52 16.54
C HIS A 155 -12.87 -29.74 15.72
N LYS A 156 -13.58 -30.08 14.64
CA LYS A 156 -13.22 -31.19 13.74
C LYS A 156 -12.26 -30.69 12.66
N CYS A 157 -11.17 -31.44 12.42
CA CYS A 157 -10.19 -31.15 11.38
C CYS A 157 -10.86 -30.83 10.04
N GLY A 158 -10.48 -29.71 9.42
CA GLY A 158 -11.02 -29.25 8.14
C GLY A 158 -12.48 -28.75 8.14
N SER A 159 -13.16 -28.68 9.30
CA SER A 159 -14.50 -28.12 9.41
C SER A 159 -14.52 -26.59 9.62
N LEU A 160 -15.61 -25.95 9.22
CA LEU A 160 -15.93 -24.55 9.50
C LEU A 160 -17.17 -24.51 10.41
N GLN A 161 -17.13 -23.73 11.48
CA GLN A 161 -18.31 -23.32 12.24
C GLN A 161 -18.75 -21.91 11.85
N LEU A 162 -20.05 -21.69 11.88
CA LEU A 162 -20.72 -20.48 11.42
C LEU A 162 -21.78 -20.06 12.47
N VAL A 163 -21.68 -18.85 13.00
CA VAL A 163 -22.60 -18.31 14.03
C VAL A 163 -23.25 -17.02 13.54
N ASP A 164 -24.58 -16.91 13.68
CA ASP A 164 -25.31 -15.67 13.44
C ASP A 164 -25.16 -14.70 14.64
N LEU A 165 -24.62 -13.50 14.36
CA LEU A 165 -24.43 -12.39 15.29
C LEU A 165 -25.58 -11.37 15.23
N ALA A 166 -26.62 -11.59 14.41
CA ALA A 166 -27.86 -10.82 14.44
C ALA A 166 -28.79 -11.28 15.57
N SER A 167 -28.74 -12.57 15.92
CA SER A 167 -29.60 -13.23 16.90
C SER A 167 -29.22 -12.90 18.35
N THR A 168 -29.29 -11.61 18.71
CA THR A 168 -29.10 -11.09 20.08
C THR A 168 -30.40 -11.09 20.90
N LYS A 169 -31.50 -11.68 20.39
CA LYS A 169 -32.79 -11.71 21.08
C LYS A 169 -32.88 -12.95 21.98
N PRO A 170 -33.41 -12.84 23.22
CA PRO A 170 -33.78 -14.02 24.00
C PRO A 170 -34.74 -14.91 23.21
N GLY A 171 -34.49 -16.22 23.21
CA GLY A 171 -35.31 -17.22 22.51
C GLY A 171 -34.88 -17.57 21.08
N THR A 172 -34.06 -16.76 20.40
CA THR A 172 -33.45 -17.17 19.11
C THR A 172 -32.16 -17.95 19.33
N SER A 173 -32.04 -19.15 18.77
CA SER A 173 -30.84 -19.98 18.92
C SER A 173 -29.63 -19.38 18.18
N SER A 174 -28.55 -19.14 18.92
CA SER A 174 -27.26 -18.64 18.42
C SER A 174 -26.25 -19.76 18.12
N ALA A 175 -26.70 -21.02 18.04
CA ALA A 175 -25.83 -22.20 17.97
C ALA A 175 -24.96 -22.24 16.68
N PRO A 176 -23.67 -22.59 16.78
CA PRO A 176 -22.77 -22.72 15.62
C PRO A 176 -23.19 -23.87 14.71
N PHE A 177 -23.51 -23.59 13.43
CA PHE A 177 -23.69 -24.63 12.42
C PHE A 177 -22.34 -24.99 11.76
N THR A 178 -22.15 -26.27 11.41
CA THR A 178 -20.85 -26.79 10.97
C THR A 178 -20.88 -27.27 9.51
N ILE A 179 -19.89 -26.86 8.71
CA ILE A 179 -19.64 -27.32 7.34
C ILE A 179 -18.33 -28.14 7.32
N ASN A 180 -18.36 -29.36 6.76
CA ASN A 180 -17.16 -30.20 6.58
C ASN A 180 -16.43 -29.80 5.28
N ALA A 181 -15.59 -28.77 5.32
CA ALA A 181 -15.04 -28.15 4.12
C ALA A 181 -13.81 -28.86 3.51
N HIS A 182 -12.93 -29.42 4.37
CA HIS A 182 -11.65 -30.02 3.98
C HIS A 182 -11.35 -31.30 4.77
N GLN A 183 -10.37 -32.08 4.31
CA GLN A 183 -9.84 -33.28 4.99
C GLN A 183 -8.66 -32.97 5.94
N SER A 184 -8.11 -31.76 5.84
CA SER A 184 -6.97 -31.27 6.61
C SER A 184 -7.29 -29.88 7.12
N ASP A 185 -6.59 -29.43 8.16
CA ASP A 185 -6.90 -28.18 8.87
C ASP A 185 -7.01 -26.96 7.95
N VAL A 186 -7.98 -26.11 8.28
CA VAL A 186 -8.29 -24.88 7.54
C VAL A 186 -7.18 -23.85 7.79
N ALA A 187 -6.61 -23.32 6.72
CA ALA A 187 -5.53 -22.32 6.78
C ALA A 187 -6.02 -20.90 6.47
N CYS A 188 -7.00 -20.75 5.55
CA CYS A 188 -7.53 -19.45 5.18
C CYS A 188 -9.05 -19.52 4.96
N VAL A 189 -9.77 -18.48 5.38
CA VAL A 189 -11.22 -18.33 5.28
C VAL A 189 -11.55 -16.88 4.92
N SER A 190 -12.56 -16.68 4.07
CA SER A 190 -13.10 -15.37 3.74
C SER A 190 -14.59 -15.48 3.38
N LEU A 191 -15.41 -14.52 3.81
CA LEU A 191 -16.78 -14.33 3.30
C LEU A 191 -16.78 -13.23 2.24
N ASN A 192 -17.70 -13.33 1.27
CA ASN A 192 -17.97 -12.22 0.35
C ASN A 192 -18.61 -11.01 1.06
N GLN A 193 -18.63 -9.84 0.43
CA GLN A 193 -19.23 -8.63 1.04
C GLN A 193 -20.74 -8.80 1.38
N PRO A 194 -21.57 -9.47 0.54
CA PRO A 194 -22.91 -9.90 0.93
C PRO A 194 -22.98 -11.02 1.97
N GLY A 195 -21.86 -11.63 2.35
CA GLY A 195 -21.77 -12.68 3.37
C GLY A 195 -22.66 -13.90 3.14
N THR A 196 -23.00 -14.18 1.89
CA THR A 196 -23.78 -15.34 1.43
C THR A 196 -22.89 -16.51 1.01
N VAL A 197 -21.60 -16.27 0.77
CA VAL A 197 -20.67 -17.28 0.26
C VAL A 197 -19.37 -17.23 1.05
N VAL A 198 -18.97 -18.38 1.62
CA VAL A 198 -17.67 -18.57 2.27
C VAL A 198 -16.71 -19.27 1.32
N ALA A 199 -15.56 -18.64 1.06
CA ALA A 199 -14.39 -19.29 0.51
C ALA A 199 -13.48 -19.82 1.63
N SER A 200 -12.92 -21.01 1.44
CA SER A 200 -11.99 -21.63 2.39
C SER A 200 -10.90 -22.45 1.69
N ALA A 201 -9.70 -22.43 2.27
CA ALA A 201 -8.59 -23.30 1.88
C ALA A 201 -8.00 -23.98 3.12
N SER A 202 -7.53 -25.21 2.95
CA SER A 202 -6.79 -25.95 3.97
C SER A 202 -5.28 -25.76 3.84
N GLN A 203 -4.51 -26.23 4.82
CA GLN A 203 -3.04 -26.22 4.83
C GLN A 203 -2.39 -26.87 3.59
N LYS A 204 -3.12 -27.71 2.85
CA LYS A 204 -2.66 -28.23 1.55
C LYS A 204 -2.68 -27.18 0.43
N GLY A 205 -3.60 -26.21 0.47
CA GLY A 205 -3.69 -25.04 -0.44
C GLY A 205 -3.70 -25.28 -1.96
N THR A 206 -3.87 -26.52 -2.41
CA THR A 206 -4.09 -26.87 -3.82
C THR A 206 -5.50 -26.47 -4.29
N LEU A 207 -6.46 -26.44 -3.36
CA LEU A 207 -7.89 -26.23 -3.61
C LEU A 207 -8.48 -25.15 -2.70
N ILE A 208 -9.29 -24.27 -3.28
CA ILE A 208 -10.15 -23.30 -2.59
C ILE A 208 -11.60 -23.73 -2.83
N ARG A 209 -12.40 -23.88 -1.78
CA ARG A 209 -13.81 -24.30 -1.86
C ARG A 209 -14.74 -23.18 -1.41
N LEU A 210 -15.77 -22.94 -2.22
CA LEU A 210 -16.82 -21.98 -1.94
C LEU A 210 -18.10 -22.73 -1.51
N PHE A 211 -18.71 -22.28 -0.42
CA PHE A 211 -19.98 -22.82 0.09
C PHE A 211 -20.98 -21.68 0.29
N ASP A 212 -22.25 -21.94 0.06
CA ASP A 212 -23.34 -21.04 0.47
C ASP A 212 -23.50 -21.10 1.99
N THR A 213 -23.65 -19.96 2.65
CA THR A 213 -23.87 -19.88 4.10
C THR A 213 -25.27 -20.30 4.52
N GLN A 214 -26.26 -20.31 3.61
CA GLN A 214 -27.65 -20.67 3.92
C GLN A 214 -27.90 -22.18 3.71
N SER A 215 -27.78 -22.68 2.48
CA SER A 215 -27.96 -24.11 2.15
C SER A 215 -26.85 -25.00 2.70
N LYS A 216 -25.66 -24.44 2.96
CA LYS A 216 -24.42 -25.15 3.36
C LYS A 216 -23.80 -26.00 2.25
N GLU A 217 -24.32 -25.93 1.03
CA GLU A 217 -23.82 -26.70 -0.12
C GLU A 217 -22.53 -26.10 -0.71
N LYS A 218 -21.70 -26.96 -1.30
CA LYS A 218 -20.45 -26.57 -1.97
C LYS A 218 -20.75 -26.06 -3.39
N LEU A 219 -20.79 -24.74 -3.55
CA LEU A 219 -21.07 -24.06 -4.82
C LEU A 219 -19.98 -24.30 -5.88
N VAL A 220 -18.70 -24.11 -5.51
CA VAL A 220 -17.57 -24.15 -6.47
C VAL A 220 -16.31 -24.73 -5.82
N GLU A 221 -15.54 -25.48 -6.60
CA GLU A 221 -14.21 -25.94 -6.23
C GLU A 221 -13.17 -25.41 -7.24
N LEU A 222 -12.32 -24.53 -6.76
CA LEU A 222 -11.28 -23.83 -7.52
C LEU A 222 -9.92 -24.48 -7.24
N ARG A 223 -9.11 -24.70 -8.27
CA ARG A 223 -7.75 -25.23 -8.18
C ARG A 223 -6.74 -24.10 -8.35
N ARG A 224 -5.94 -23.86 -7.30
CA ARG A 224 -4.82 -22.91 -7.32
C ARG A 224 -3.64 -23.46 -8.13
N GLY A 225 -3.36 -24.76 -7.99
CA GLY A 225 -2.32 -25.45 -8.75
C GLY A 225 -2.29 -26.95 -8.47
N THR A 226 -1.27 -27.63 -9.01
CA THR A 226 -0.88 -29.00 -8.62
C THR A 226 -0.29 -29.01 -7.21
N ASP A 227 0.60 -28.06 -6.94
CA ASP A 227 1.54 -28.16 -5.82
C ASP A 227 0.96 -27.60 -4.51
N PRO A 228 1.24 -28.23 -3.36
CA PRO A 228 0.90 -27.67 -2.06
C PRO A 228 1.54 -26.31 -1.82
N ALA A 229 0.77 -25.40 -1.23
CA ALA A 229 1.18 -24.02 -0.96
C ALA A 229 0.39 -23.43 0.22
N THR A 230 1.04 -22.65 1.06
CA THR A 230 0.39 -21.87 2.12
C THR A 230 -0.27 -20.64 1.48
N LEU A 231 -1.57 -20.42 1.73
CA LEU A 231 -2.27 -19.20 1.28
C LEU A 231 -2.19 -18.13 2.37
N TYR A 232 -1.77 -16.91 2.01
CA TYR A 232 -1.74 -15.78 2.95
C TYR A 232 -3.06 -14.98 2.95
N CYS A 233 -3.71 -14.85 1.79
CA CYS A 233 -5.00 -14.17 1.65
C CYS A 233 -5.95 -14.92 0.71
N ILE A 234 -7.25 -14.77 0.98
CA ILE A 234 -8.34 -14.98 0.03
C ILE A 234 -9.27 -13.76 0.16
N ASN A 235 -9.57 -13.09 -0.95
CA ASN A 235 -10.52 -11.97 -0.97
C ASN A 235 -11.47 -12.05 -2.17
N PHE A 236 -12.72 -11.68 -1.96
CA PHE A 236 -13.71 -11.48 -3.02
C PHE A 236 -13.63 -10.05 -3.57
N SER A 237 -14.06 -9.86 -4.81
CA SER A 237 -14.43 -8.54 -5.33
C SER A 237 -15.70 -8.04 -4.64
N HIS A 238 -15.89 -6.72 -4.57
CA HIS A 238 -17.05 -6.08 -3.92
C HIS A 238 -18.40 -6.58 -4.46
N ASP A 239 -18.46 -6.81 -5.78
CA ASP A 239 -19.62 -7.33 -6.48
C ASP A 239 -19.74 -8.88 -6.43
N SER A 240 -18.80 -9.57 -5.80
CA SER A 240 -18.65 -11.03 -5.76
C SER A 240 -18.54 -11.73 -7.13
N SER A 241 -18.15 -11.02 -8.19
CA SER A 241 -17.89 -11.64 -9.51
C SER A 241 -16.57 -12.41 -9.57
N PHE A 242 -15.58 -12.04 -8.75
CA PHE A 242 -14.23 -12.60 -8.75
C PHE A 242 -13.72 -12.92 -7.34
N LEU A 243 -12.70 -13.76 -7.28
CA LEU A 243 -11.93 -14.08 -6.08
C LEU A 243 -10.44 -14.03 -6.41
N CYS A 244 -9.64 -13.41 -5.53
CA CYS A 244 -8.19 -13.43 -5.58
C CYS A 244 -7.61 -14.18 -4.38
N ALA A 245 -6.47 -14.83 -4.58
CA ALA A 245 -5.74 -15.53 -3.51
C ALA A 245 -4.22 -15.47 -3.76
N SER A 246 -3.43 -15.14 -2.72
CA SER A 246 -1.97 -15.21 -2.75
C SER A 246 -1.45 -16.47 -2.06
N SER A 247 -0.21 -16.84 -2.36
CA SER A 247 0.43 -18.01 -1.74
C SER A 247 1.96 -17.92 -1.67
N ASP A 248 2.56 -18.76 -0.83
CA ASP A 248 4.01 -18.94 -0.62
C ASP A 248 4.83 -19.34 -1.87
N LYS A 249 4.19 -19.47 -3.03
CA LYS A 249 4.84 -19.67 -4.33
C LYS A 249 5.16 -18.35 -5.05
N GLY A 250 4.94 -17.21 -4.40
CA GLY A 250 5.05 -15.90 -5.06
C GLY A 250 4.01 -15.70 -6.17
N THR A 251 2.86 -16.37 -6.09
CA THR A 251 1.79 -16.23 -7.09
C THR A 251 0.49 -15.71 -6.47
N VAL A 252 -0.15 -14.78 -7.18
CA VAL A 252 -1.53 -14.35 -6.94
C VAL A 252 -2.40 -14.89 -8.06
N HIS A 253 -3.43 -15.64 -7.70
CA HIS A 253 -4.38 -16.26 -8.63
C HIS A 253 -5.72 -15.54 -8.60
N ILE A 254 -6.34 -15.38 -9.77
CA ILE A 254 -7.62 -14.70 -9.97
C ILE A 254 -8.62 -15.69 -10.60
N PHE A 255 -9.80 -15.82 -10.00
CA PHE A 255 -10.86 -16.73 -10.41
C PHE A 255 -12.16 -15.96 -10.66
N ALA A 256 -12.85 -16.27 -11.75
CA ALA A 256 -14.23 -15.83 -11.98
C ALA A 256 -15.21 -16.72 -11.19
N LEU A 257 -16.21 -16.11 -10.56
CA LEU A 257 -17.22 -16.82 -9.75
C LEU A 257 -18.59 -16.84 -10.42
N LYS A 258 -19.01 -15.74 -11.05
CA LYS A 258 -20.29 -15.67 -11.76
C LYS A 258 -20.20 -16.35 -13.13
N ASP A 259 -19.29 -15.91 -13.98
CA ASP A 259 -19.03 -16.58 -15.25
C ASP A 259 -17.86 -17.58 -15.13
N THR A 260 -18.20 -18.78 -14.67
CA THR A 260 -17.29 -19.93 -14.52
C THR A 260 -16.78 -20.52 -15.85
N ARG A 261 -17.12 -19.90 -16.99
CA ARG A 261 -16.57 -20.24 -18.32
C ARG A 261 -15.27 -19.50 -18.60
N LEU A 262 -15.04 -18.36 -17.93
CA LEU A 262 -13.78 -17.59 -18.01
C LEU A 262 -12.62 -18.32 -17.30
N ASN A 263 -12.93 -19.14 -16.29
CA ASN A 263 -11.93 -19.97 -15.62
C ASN A 263 -11.36 -21.04 -16.56
N ARG A 264 -10.04 -21.17 -16.59
CA ARG A 264 -9.34 -22.20 -17.36
C ARG A 264 -9.78 -23.59 -16.87
N ARG A 265 -9.98 -24.53 -17.79
CA ARG A 265 -10.34 -25.93 -17.45
C ARG A 265 -9.24 -26.87 -17.95
N SER A 266 -9.11 -28.03 -17.32
CA SER A 266 -8.12 -29.02 -17.74
C SER A 266 -8.35 -29.44 -19.20
N ALA A 267 -7.29 -29.63 -19.99
CA ALA A 267 -7.43 -30.08 -21.39
C ALA A 267 -8.13 -31.46 -21.48
N LEU A 268 -7.89 -32.31 -20.48
CA LEU A 268 -8.56 -33.60 -20.29
C LEU A 268 -10.09 -33.48 -20.11
N ALA A 269 -10.65 -32.31 -19.79
CA ALA A 269 -12.11 -32.12 -19.78
C ALA A 269 -12.77 -32.17 -21.17
N ARG A 270 -11.99 -32.16 -22.26
CA ARG A 270 -12.47 -32.44 -23.62
C ARG A 270 -12.40 -33.93 -23.99
N VAL A 271 -11.69 -34.75 -23.20
CA VAL A 271 -11.60 -36.19 -23.37
C VAL A 271 -12.53 -36.83 -22.33
N GLY A 272 -13.71 -37.29 -22.77
CA GLY A 272 -14.81 -37.69 -21.89
C GLY A 272 -14.42 -38.72 -20.81
N LYS A 273 -15.08 -38.65 -19.64
CA LYS A 273 -14.77 -39.34 -18.37
C LYS A 273 -14.22 -40.78 -18.52
N VAL A 274 -12.90 -40.93 -18.62
CA VAL A 274 -12.23 -42.24 -18.56
C VAL A 274 -12.03 -42.66 -17.10
N GLY A 275 -13.03 -43.37 -16.55
CA GLY A 275 -12.95 -44.04 -15.26
C GLY A 275 -13.30 -43.20 -14.02
N PRO A 276 -13.69 -43.85 -12.91
CA PRO A 276 -14.30 -43.18 -11.74
C PRO A 276 -13.31 -42.35 -10.90
N MET A 277 -12.01 -42.66 -10.92
CA MET A 277 -11.00 -41.98 -10.09
C MET A 277 -10.55 -40.61 -10.63
N ILE A 278 -10.78 -40.31 -11.92
CA ILE A 278 -10.18 -39.14 -12.59
C ILE A 278 -11.10 -37.90 -12.57
N GLY A 279 -12.41 -38.09 -12.40
CA GLY A 279 -13.42 -37.03 -12.58
C GLY A 279 -13.19 -35.75 -11.75
N GLN A 280 -12.84 -35.86 -10.46
CA GLN A 280 -12.66 -34.69 -9.58
C GLN A 280 -11.48 -33.79 -9.98
N TYR A 281 -10.49 -34.31 -10.71
CA TYR A 281 -9.42 -33.48 -11.27
C TYR A 281 -9.90 -32.77 -12.55
N VAL A 282 -10.65 -33.48 -13.38
CA VAL A 282 -11.13 -33.02 -14.68
C VAL A 282 -12.16 -31.89 -14.56
N ASP A 283 -13.12 -32.03 -13.65
CA ASP A 283 -14.20 -31.06 -13.40
C ASP A 283 -13.71 -29.78 -12.67
N SER A 284 -12.44 -29.71 -12.23
CA SER A 284 -11.92 -28.59 -11.42
C SER A 284 -11.55 -27.35 -12.23
N GLN A 285 -11.93 -26.18 -11.71
CA GLN A 285 -11.74 -24.88 -12.36
C GLN A 285 -10.44 -24.22 -11.92
N TRP A 286 -9.59 -23.85 -12.88
CA TRP A 286 -8.31 -23.17 -12.63
C TRP A 286 -8.46 -21.66 -12.77
N SER A 287 -7.48 -20.91 -12.26
CA SER A 287 -7.48 -19.44 -12.33
C SER A 287 -7.56 -18.92 -13.77
N LEU A 288 -8.48 -17.99 -14.01
CA LEU A 288 -8.61 -17.17 -15.22
C LEU A 288 -7.27 -16.50 -15.56
N ALA A 289 -6.70 -15.83 -14.56
CA ALA A 289 -5.47 -15.07 -14.64
C ALA A 289 -4.61 -15.29 -13.38
N SER A 290 -3.31 -15.07 -13.50
CA SER A 290 -2.37 -15.14 -12.38
C SER A 290 -1.14 -14.28 -12.66
N PHE A 291 -0.58 -13.66 -11.63
CA PHE A 291 0.65 -12.89 -11.72
C PHE A 291 1.62 -13.23 -10.58
N THR A 292 2.89 -12.90 -10.77
CA THR A 292 3.97 -13.17 -9.82
C THR A 292 4.28 -11.95 -8.94
N VAL A 293 4.66 -12.23 -7.70
CA VAL A 293 5.12 -11.30 -6.66
C VAL A 293 6.38 -11.89 -6.00
N PRO A 294 7.17 -11.13 -5.21
CA PRO A 294 8.39 -11.65 -4.58
C PRO A 294 8.11 -12.88 -3.71
N ALA A 295 8.65 -14.04 -4.11
CA ALA A 295 8.23 -15.33 -3.57
C ALA A 295 8.58 -15.56 -2.08
N GLU A 296 9.63 -14.91 -1.59
CA GLU A 296 10.06 -14.97 -0.19
C GLU A 296 9.28 -14.01 0.72
N SER A 297 8.45 -13.11 0.15
CA SER A 297 7.61 -12.20 0.92
C SER A 297 6.17 -12.70 1.01
N ALA A 298 5.65 -12.81 2.23
CA ALA A 298 4.21 -12.89 2.44
C ALA A 298 3.52 -11.63 1.87
N CYS A 299 2.30 -11.77 1.36
CA CYS A 299 1.56 -10.66 0.76
C CYS A 299 0.04 -10.80 0.88
N ILE A 300 -0.64 -9.67 1.02
CA ILE A 300 -2.10 -9.57 1.01
C ILE A 300 -2.61 -9.12 -0.36
N CYS A 301 -3.81 -9.54 -0.72
CA CYS A 301 -4.43 -9.35 -2.02
C CYS A 301 -5.84 -8.76 -1.89
N ALA A 302 -6.21 -7.86 -2.79
CA ALA A 302 -7.55 -7.25 -2.87
C ALA A 302 -7.88 -6.84 -4.30
N PHE A 303 -9.14 -6.50 -4.57
CA PHE A 303 -9.56 -5.87 -5.82
C PHE A 303 -9.54 -4.35 -5.66
N GLY A 304 -9.01 -3.66 -6.67
CA GLY A 304 -9.12 -2.20 -6.74
C GLY A 304 -10.53 -1.76 -7.11
N ARG A 305 -10.80 -0.46 -7.06
CA ARG A 305 -12.11 0.10 -7.42
C ARG A 305 -12.21 0.25 -8.93
N ASN A 306 -13.04 -0.59 -9.56
CA ASN A 306 -13.28 -0.60 -11.01
C ASN A 306 -13.53 0.81 -11.56
N THR A 307 -12.52 1.36 -12.23
CA THR A 307 -12.50 2.74 -12.76
C THR A 307 -13.12 2.82 -14.16
N SER A 308 -13.37 1.66 -14.79
CA SER A 308 -14.09 1.51 -16.06
C SER A 308 -14.85 0.18 -16.06
N LYS A 309 -15.97 0.10 -16.80
CA LYS A 309 -16.88 -1.06 -16.79
C LYS A 309 -16.23 -2.40 -17.19
N ASN A 310 -15.14 -2.35 -17.96
CA ASN A 310 -14.48 -3.54 -18.52
C ASN A 310 -13.08 -3.79 -17.93
N VAL A 311 -12.64 -2.98 -16.96
CA VAL A 311 -11.27 -3.00 -16.43
C VAL A 311 -11.32 -3.31 -14.93
N ASN A 312 -10.95 -4.54 -14.57
CA ASN A 312 -10.82 -4.98 -13.19
C ASN A 312 -9.34 -4.95 -12.78
N SER A 313 -9.04 -4.45 -11.59
CA SER A 313 -7.69 -4.43 -11.02
C SER A 313 -7.59 -5.33 -9.79
N VAL A 314 -6.44 -5.99 -9.62
CA VAL A 314 -6.03 -6.69 -8.39
C VAL A 314 -4.77 -6.03 -7.87
N ILE A 315 -4.74 -5.81 -6.57
CA ILE A 315 -3.66 -5.14 -5.86
C ILE A 315 -3.06 -6.13 -4.86
N ALA A 316 -1.75 -6.30 -4.91
CA ALA A 316 -0.98 -7.13 -4.00
C ALA A 316 0.03 -6.28 -3.23
N ILE A 317 0.06 -6.44 -1.92
CA ILE A 317 0.88 -5.64 -1.00
C ILE A 317 1.71 -6.62 -0.18
N CYS A 318 3.02 -6.49 -0.28
CA CYS A 318 3.99 -7.44 0.23
C CYS A 318 4.67 -6.91 1.51
N VAL A 319 5.04 -7.83 2.42
CA VAL A 319 5.73 -7.54 3.68
C VAL A 319 7.12 -6.92 3.44
N ASP A 320 7.73 -7.17 2.28
CA ASP A 320 8.94 -6.48 1.81
C ASP A 320 8.74 -4.99 1.42
N GLY A 321 7.54 -4.43 1.62
CA GLY A 321 7.22 -3.05 1.27
C GLY A 321 6.78 -2.84 -0.19
N THR A 322 6.80 -3.87 -1.05
CA THR A 322 6.39 -3.69 -2.45
C THR A 322 4.88 -3.67 -2.65
N PHE A 323 4.41 -2.71 -3.45
CA PHE A 323 3.03 -2.57 -3.88
C PHE A 323 2.93 -2.87 -5.38
N HIS A 324 2.01 -3.76 -5.75
CA HIS A 324 1.81 -4.21 -7.14
C HIS A 324 0.34 -4.01 -7.51
N LYS A 325 0.08 -3.32 -8.63
CA LYS A 325 -1.25 -3.22 -9.24
C LYS A 325 -1.24 -3.91 -10.59
N TYR A 326 -2.13 -4.89 -10.78
CA TYR A 326 -2.31 -5.61 -12.02
C TYR A 326 -3.74 -5.43 -12.53
N VAL A 327 -3.89 -5.12 -13.83
CA VAL A 327 -5.16 -5.14 -14.55
C VAL A 327 -5.33 -6.52 -15.17
N PHE A 328 -6.55 -7.06 -15.16
CA PHE A 328 -6.89 -8.30 -15.87
C PHE A 328 -8.15 -8.15 -16.73
N THR A 329 -8.15 -8.84 -17.87
CA THR A 329 -9.30 -8.90 -18.79
C THR A 329 -10.06 -10.23 -18.65
N PRO A 330 -11.32 -10.34 -19.11
CA PRO A 330 -12.06 -11.60 -19.15
C PRO A 330 -11.39 -12.71 -19.97
N ASP A 331 -10.47 -12.36 -20.88
CA ASP A 331 -9.70 -13.28 -21.73
C ASP A 331 -8.54 -13.96 -20.97
N GLY A 332 -8.25 -13.53 -19.74
CA GLY A 332 -7.19 -14.09 -18.89
C GLY A 332 -5.82 -13.45 -19.07
N ASN A 333 -5.73 -12.36 -19.86
CA ASN A 333 -4.57 -11.48 -19.88
C ASN A 333 -4.46 -10.73 -18.54
N CYS A 334 -3.24 -10.56 -18.03
CA CYS A 334 -2.97 -9.89 -16.77
C CYS A 334 -1.67 -9.08 -16.85
N ASN A 335 -1.79 -7.75 -16.84
CA ASN A 335 -0.70 -6.82 -17.08
C ASN A 335 -0.48 -5.93 -15.85
N ARG A 336 0.78 -5.65 -15.52
CA ARG A 336 1.12 -4.74 -14.40
C ARG A 336 0.82 -3.30 -14.81
N GLU A 337 -0.11 -2.66 -14.12
CA GLU A 337 -0.48 -1.26 -14.31
C GLU A 337 0.43 -0.32 -13.51
N ALA A 338 0.74 -0.69 -12.25
CA ALA A 338 1.63 0.08 -11.40
C ALA A 338 2.49 -0.81 -10.50
N PHE A 339 3.65 -0.29 -10.13
CA PHE A 339 4.55 -0.82 -9.12
C PHE A 339 5.15 0.35 -8.37
N ASP A 340 5.14 0.28 -7.05
CA ASP A 340 5.74 1.27 -6.14
C ASP A 340 6.29 0.55 -4.91
N VAL A 341 7.16 1.21 -4.15
CA VAL A 341 7.62 0.71 -2.86
C VAL A 341 7.15 1.66 -1.77
N MET A 342 6.43 1.08 -0.82
CA MET A 342 6.12 1.70 0.46
C MET A 342 7.45 1.93 1.17
N SER A 343 7.84 3.18 1.29
CA SER A 343 9.05 3.61 1.97
C SER A 343 8.90 5.06 2.39
N GLU A 344 9.51 5.37 3.54
CA GLU A 344 9.53 6.72 4.09
C GLU A 344 10.25 7.68 3.14
N VAL A 345 9.81 8.94 3.13
CA VAL A 345 10.45 10.04 2.38
C VAL A 345 11.78 10.39 3.05
N ARG A 346 12.81 9.57 2.83
CA ARG A 346 14.16 9.78 3.34
C ARG A 346 14.99 10.57 2.33
N LEU A 347 15.67 11.61 2.79
CA LEU A 347 16.72 12.28 2.02
C LEU A 347 17.80 11.24 1.65
N PRO A 348 18.19 11.11 0.36
CA PRO A 348 19.31 10.25 -0.02
C PRO A 348 20.60 10.66 0.70
N PRO A 349 21.56 9.74 0.90
CA PRO A 349 22.86 10.10 1.47
C PRO A 349 23.56 11.14 0.60
N LEU A 350 24.24 12.10 1.24
CA LEU A 350 25.12 13.05 0.57
C LEU A 350 26.19 12.28 -0.23
N ARG A 351 26.31 12.52 -1.53
CA ARG A 351 27.32 11.87 -2.38
C ARG A 351 28.68 12.54 -2.16
N ALA A 352 29.76 11.76 -2.22
CA ALA A 352 31.12 12.27 -2.01
C ALA A 352 31.51 13.34 -3.04
N LEU A 353 32.38 14.28 -2.63
CA LEU A 353 32.79 15.39 -3.51
C LEU A 353 33.55 14.90 -4.75
N ASP A 354 34.24 13.75 -4.69
CA ASP A 354 34.92 13.10 -5.83
C ASP A 354 33.98 12.52 -6.89
N ASP A 355 32.73 12.25 -6.53
CA ASP A 355 31.67 11.86 -7.47
C ASP A 355 30.83 13.08 -7.89
N PHE A 356 30.64 14.05 -6.99
CA PHE A 356 29.87 15.27 -7.30
C PHE A 356 30.63 16.22 -8.24
N VAL A 357 31.86 16.64 -7.88
CA VAL A 357 32.61 17.74 -8.55
C VAL A 357 34.07 17.39 -8.90
N LEU A 358 34.76 16.59 -8.07
CA LEU A 358 36.21 16.35 -8.17
C LEU A 358 36.54 15.12 -9.04
N GLY A 359 37.68 14.45 -8.82
CA GLY A 359 38.48 13.76 -9.87
C GLY A 359 37.83 12.69 -10.75
N SER A 360 36.62 12.19 -10.46
CA SER A 360 35.85 11.32 -11.37
C SER A 360 34.90 12.08 -12.32
N ALA A 361 34.85 13.42 -12.21
CA ALA A 361 33.86 14.28 -12.85
C ALA A 361 34.06 14.45 -14.37
N ARG A 362 33.65 13.44 -15.13
CA ARG A 362 33.35 13.61 -16.56
C ARG A 362 32.17 14.59 -16.72
N LEU A 363 32.49 15.80 -17.14
CA LEU A 363 31.54 16.78 -17.68
C LEU A 363 31.58 16.69 -19.20
N ALA A 364 30.43 16.81 -19.86
CA ALA A 364 30.31 16.92 -21.30
C ALA A 364 29.05 17.71 -21.67
N ALA A 365 29.09 18.42 -22.80
CA ALA A 365 27.91 19.11 -23.31
C ALA A 365 26.70 18.16 -23.48
N PRO A 366 25.46 18.64 -23.33
CA PRO A 366 24.31 17.95 -23.90
C PRO A 366 24.41 17.93 -25.43
N ASP A 367 23.85 16.88 -26.03
CA ASP A 367 23.65 16.82 -27.48
C ASP A 367 22.35 17.56 -27.80
N PRO A 368 22.37 18.69 -28.53
CA PRO A 368 21.16 19.47 -28.81
C PRO A 368 20.22 18.76 -29.80
N CYS A 369 20.70 17.74 -30.53
CA CYS A 369 19.88 16.98 -31.48
C CYS A 369 19.04 15.88 -30.80
N ASP A 370 19.30 15.56 -29.52
CA ASP A 370 18.57 14.56 -28.74
C ASP A 370 18.02 15.16 -27.42
N PRO A 371 16.94 15.98 -27.51
CA PRO A 371 16.37 16.65 -26.35
C PRO A 371 15.73 15.69 -25.34
N GLN A 372 15.27 14.51 -25.77
CA GLN A 372 14.70 13.50 -24.85
C GLN A 372 15.79 12.89 -23.97
N ARG A 373 16.94 12.52 -24.53
CA ARG A 373 18.09 11.98 -23.78
C ARG A 373 18.77 13.04 -22.92
N TRP A 374 18.79 14.32 -23.34
CA TRP A 374 19.21 15.42 -22.47
C TRP A 374 18.25 15.60 -21.29
N CYS A 375 16.94 15.67 -21.53
CA CYS A 375 15.92 15.75 -20.47
C CYS A 375 16.06 14.59 -19.46
N HIS A 376 16.14 13.35 -19.96
CA HIS A 376 16.34 12.17 -19.11
C HIS A 376 17.68 12.19 -18.35
N ARG A 377 18.75 12.76 -18.93
CA ARG A 377 20.03 12.99 -18.21
C ARG A 377 19.86 13.96 -17.04
N VAL A 378 19.16 15.08 -17.26
CA VAL A 378 18.91 16.11 -16.22
C VAL A 378 18.09 15.53 -15.07
N ILE A 379 16.94 14.89 -15.35
CA ILE A 379 16.08 14.23 -14.35
C ILE A 379 16.90 13.27 -13.48
N ASN A 380 17.66 12.36 -14.11
CA ASN A 380 18.49 11.38 -13.40
C ASN A 380 19.57 12.03 -12.53
N ASN A 381 20.22 13.09 -13.00
CA ASN A 381 21.25 13.78 -12.24
C ASN A 381 20.67 14.60 -11.08
N LEU A 382 19.51 15.26 -11.28
CA LEU A 382 18.74 15.94 -10.23
C LEU A 382 18.41 14.97 -9.09
N LEU A 383 17.86 13.80 -9.41
CA LEU A 383 17.50 12.78 -8.42
C LEU A 383 18.71 12.18 -7.67
N TYR A 384 19.86 12.02 -8.33
CA TYR A 384 21.03 11.37 -7.72
C TYR A 384 21.73 12.22 -6.66
N TYR A 385 21.97 13.49 -7.02
CA TYR A 385 22.75 14.45 -6.24
C TYR A 385 21.83 15.42 -5.49
N GLN A 386 20.52 15.12 -5.36
CA GLN A 386 19.55 16.03 -4.74
C GLN A 386 19.98 16.53 -3.36
N THR A 387 20.60 15.70 -2.53
CA THR A 387 21.09 16.10 -1.20
C THR A 387 22.26 17.07 -1.31
N ASN A 388 23.17 16.86 -2.27
CA ASN A 388 24.24 17.81 -2.57
C ASN A 388 23.67 19.14 -3.10
N TYR A 389 22.70 19.09 -4.02
CA TYR A 389 22.04 20.29 -4.55
C TYR A 389 21.27 21.06 -3.47
N LEU A 390 20.57 20.37 -2.55
CA LEU A 390 19.87 20.97 -1.42
C LEU A 390 20.85 21.62 -0.44
N VAL A 391 22.02 21.01 -0.18
CA VAL A 391 23.08 21.62 0.63
C VAL A 391 23.67 22.86 -0.07
N CYS A 392 23.97 22.81 -1.37
CA CYS A 392 24.44 23.97 -2.13
C CYS A 392 23.40 25.11 -2.17
N PHE A 393 22.13 24.78 -2.35
CA PHE A 393 21.02 25.74 -2.34
C PHE A 393 20.84 26.36 -0.95
N GLY A 394 20.84 25.54 0.11
CA GLY A 394 20.77 26.00 1.51
C GLY A 394 21.95 26.88 1.90
N PHE A 395 23.17 26.60 1.42
CA PHE A 395 24.33 27.45 1.63
C PHE A 395 24.18 28.82 0.93
N GLY A 396 23.68 28.84 -0.32
CA GLY A 396 23.36 30.09 -1.03
C GLY A 396 22.30 30.93 -0.31
N LEU A 397 21.22 30.30 0.16
CA LEU A 397 20.19 30.94 0.97
C LEU A 397 20.75 31.48 2.31
N ALA A 398 21.59 30.71 3.00
CA ALA A 398 22.19 31.13 4.27
C ALA A 398 23.13 32.34 4.10
N LEU A 399 23.97 32.32 3.07
CA LEU A 399 24.89 33.42 2.74
C LEU A 399 24.12 34.70 2.37
N ALA A 400 23.10 34.59 1.52
CA ALA A 400 22.25 35.74 1.17
C ALA A 400 21.40 36.23 2.36
N GLY A 401 20.91 35.30 3.18
CA GLY A 401 20.14 35.59 4.40
C GLY A 401 20.96 36.31 5.46
N TYR A 402 22.25 36.02 5.59
CA TYR A 402 23.17 36.76 6.46
C TYR A 402 23.34 38.22 6.00
N VAL A 403 23.46 38.46 4.69
CA VAL A 403 23.68 39.81 4.14
C VAL A 403 22.39 40.64 4.05
N ARG A 404 21.26 40.04 3.67
CA ARG A 404 19.93 40.69 3.59
C ARG A 404 18.81 39.71 3.99
N PRO A 405 18.53 39.52 5.29
CA PRO A 405 17.55 38.53 5.75
C PRO A 405 16.14 38.81 5.25
N LEU A 406 15.64 40.05 5.38
CA LEU A 406 14.27 40.42 5.01
C LEU A 406 13.98 40.18 3.51
N HIS A 407 14.89 40.61 2.62
CA HIS A 407 14.74 40.37 1.18
C HIS A 407 14.91 38.90 0.79
N THR A 408 15.69 38.12 1.54
CA THR A 408 15.85 36.67 1.29
C THR A 408 14.59 35.90 1.68
N LEU A 409 13.99 36.23 2.84
CA LEU A 409 12.70 35.69 3.26
C LEU A 409 11.57 36.08 2.28
N LEU A 410 11.52 37.34 1.86
CA LEU A 410 10.57 37.80 0.83
C LEU A 410 10.78 37.07 -0.50
N SER A 411 12.03 36.83 -0.90
CA SER A 411 12.36 36.08 -2.12
C SER A 411 11.85 34.63 -2.07
N ALA A 412 12.05 33.94 -0.93
CA ALA A 412 11.56 32.59 -0.73
C ALA A 412 10.01 32.54 -0.71
N LEU A 413 9.36 33.50 -0.05
CA LEU A 413 7.90 33.59 0.02
C LEU A 413 7.27 33.81 -1.36
N VAL A 414 7.81 34.73 -2.17
CA VAL A 414 7.31 35.00 -3.53
C VAL A 414 7.38 33.75 -4.41
N VAL A 415 8.45 32.96 -4.32
CA VAL A 415 8.58 31.70 -5.07
C VAL A 415 7.64 30.61 -4.55
N ALA A 416 7.49 30.46 -3.23
CA ALA A 416 6.56 29.50 -2.64
C ALA A 416 5.11 29.78 -3.07
N VAL A 417 4.70 31.06 -3.06
CA VAL A 417 3.37 31.48 -3.54
C VAL A 417 3.22 31.23 -5.05
N ALA A 418 4.21 31.61 -5.86
CA ALA A 418 4.15 31.40 -7.31
C ALA A 418 4.08 29.91 -7.71
N LEU A 419 4.81 29.03 -7.01
CA LEU A 419 4.71 27.58 -7.18
C LEU A 419 3.36 27.04 -6.71
N GLY A 420 2.85 27.49 -5.56
CA GLY A 420 1.53 27.11 -5.06
C GLY A 420 0.39 27.46 -6.03
N VAL A 421 0.43 28.68 -6.59
CA VAL A 421 -0.51 29.13 -7.63
C VAL A 421 -0.38 28.29 -8.91
N LEU A 422 0.83 27.94 -9.35
CA LEU A 422 1.05 27.07 -10.51
C LEU A 422 0.49 25.65 -10.29
N VAL A 423 0.67 25.08 -9.10
CA VAL A 423 0.12 23.77 -8.73
C VAL A 423 -1.40 23.81 -8.71
N TRP A 424 -2.00 24.75 -7.98
CA TRP A 424 -3.46 24.92 -7.89
C TRP A 424 -4.11 25.20 -9.26
N ALA A 425 -3.47 25.99 -10.12
CA ALA A 425 -3.95 26.25 -11.48
C ALA A 425 -3.86 25.01 -12.38
N ALA A 426 -2.83 24.17 -12.23
CA ALA A 426 -2.69 22.92 -12.96
C ALA A 426 -3.65 21.82 -12.44
N GLU A 427 -4.00 21.83 -11.16
CA GLU A 427 -5.09 21.00 -10.63
C GLU A 427 -6.43 21.45 -11.19
N SER A 428 -6.74 22.75 -11.09
CA SER A 428 -8.02 23.33 -11.49
C SER A 428 -8.27 23.39 -13.00
N ARG A 429 -7.23 23.47 -13.84
CA ARG A 429 -7.35 23.64 -15.30
C ARG A 429 -6.51 22.64 -16.09
N ALA A 430 -7.18 21.75 -16.80
CA ALA A 430 -6.54 20.73 -17.66
C ALA A 430 -5.58 21.31 -18.73
N ALA A 431 -5.83 22.52 -19.22
CA ALA A 431 -4.92 23.21 -20.15
C ALA A 431 -3.56 23.56 -19.50
N VAL A 432 -3.57 24.08 -18.27
CA VAL A 432 -2.36 24.37 -17.49
C VAL A 432 -1.64 23.07 -17.14
N ARG A 433 -2.38 22.02 -16.75
CA ARG A 433 -1.83 20.68 -16.50
C ARG A 433 -1.08 20.10 -17.70
N ARG A 434 -1.64 20.26 -18.92
CA ARG A 434 -1.00 19.84 -20.17
C ARG A 434 0.25 20.66 -20.47
N CYS A 435 0.19 21.98 -20.34
CA CYS A 435 1.34 22.87 -20.56
C CYS A 435 2.50 22.54 -19.60
N ARG A 436 2.21 22.35 -18.31
CA ARG A 436 3.19 21.96 -17.29
C ARG A 436 3.91 20.67 -17.63
N ARG A 437 3.18 19.64 -18.08
CA ARG A 437 3.76 18.35 -18.50
C ARG A 437 4.57 18.44 -19.80
N SER A 438 4.19 19.27 -20.77
CA SER A 438 4.91 19.37 -22.05
C SER A 438 6.11 20.32 -22.02
N HIS A 439 6.09 21.37 -21.20
CA HIS A 439 7.15 22.38 -21.14
C HIS A 439 7.54 22.73 -19.68
N PRO A 440 7.95 21.76 -18.85
CA PRO A 440 8.22 21.98 -17.42
C PRO A 440 9.33 23.02 -17.16
N ALA A 441 10.37 23.04 -18.01
CA ALA A 441 11.43 24.04 -17.95
C ALA A 441 10.92 25.47 -18.24
N ALA A 442 9.95 25.62 -19.16
CA ALA A 442 9.33 26.92 -19.44
C ALA A 442 8.42 27.36 -18.28
N CYS A 443 7.71 26.44 -17.63
CA CYS A 443 6.96 26.76 -16.41
C CYS A 443 7.87 27.19 -15.25
N LEU A 444 9.00 26.53 -15.04
CA LEU A 444 9.99 26.94 -14.04
C LEU A 444 10.61 28.32 -14.38
N ALA A 445 10.97 28.54 -15.64
CA ALA A 445 11.46 29.84 -16.10
C ALA A 445 10.43 30.96 -15.93
N ALA A 446 9.15 30.70 -16.19
CA ALA A 446 8.06 31.65 -15.96
C ALA A 446 7.88 31.99 -14.47
N VAL A 447 7.95 30.99 -13.57
CA VAL A 447 7.92 31.22 -12.11
C VAL A 447 9.10 32.09 -11.66
N LEU A 448 10.31 31.80 -12.15
CA LEU A 448 11.50 32.60 -11.83
C LEU A 448 11.44 34.02 -12.42
N ALA A 449 10.89 34.20 -13.62
CA ALA A 449 10.71 35.50 -14.26
C ALA A 449 9.66 36.37 -13.54
N VAL A 450 8.53 35.78 -13.14
CA VAL A 450 7.51 36.46 -12.33
C VAL A 450 8.09 36.83 -10.95
N GLY A 451 8.82 35.92 -10.31
CA GLY A 451 9.53 36.19 -9.06
C GLY A 451 10.52 37.36 -9.18
N LEU A 452 11.34 37.36 -10.23
CA LEU A 452 12.29 38.44 -10.52
C LEU A 452 11.57 39.78 -10.73
N LEU A 453 10.48 39.81 -11.50
CA LEU A 453 9.70 41.03 -11.77
C LEU A 453 9.08 41.61 -10.50
N VAL A 454 8.44 40.77 -9.68
CA VAL A 454 7.86 41.17 -8.39
C VAL A 454 8.95 41.70 -7.45
N LEU A 455 10.09 41.02 -7.36
CA LEU A 455 11.17 41.42 -6.44
C LEU A 455 11.99 42.59 -6.98
N TRP A 456 12.01 42.85 -8.29
CA TRP A 456 12.56 44.07 -8.88
C TRP A 456 11.77 45.31 -8.46
N ALA A 457 10.44 45.25 -8.48
CA ALA A 457 9.58 46.34 -7.99
C ALA A 457 9.76 46.66 -6.49
N VAL A 458 10.27 45.70 -5.69
CA VAL A 458 10.55 45.86 -4.24
C VAL A 458 12.07 45.97 -3.96
N GLY A 459 12.89 46.25 -4.97
CA GLY A 459 14.35 46.43 -4.82
C GLY A 459 15.15 45.18 -4.42
N GLY A 460 14.48 44.02 -4.33
CA GLY A 460 15.06 42.73 -3.94
C GLY A 460 15.71 41.93 -5.07
N ALA A 461 15.68 42.40 -6.33
CA ALA A 461 16.13 41.64 -7.51
C ALA A 461 17.53 41.02 -7.36
N CYS A 462 18.54 41.78 -6.90
CA CYS A 462 19.88 41.24 -6.71
C CYS A 462 19.91 40.12 -5.65
N THR A 463 19.16 40.28 -4.55
CA THR A 463 19.02 39.25 -3.52
C THR A 463 18.36 38.00 -4.10
N PHE A 464 17.30 38.14 -4.89
CA PHE A 464 16.62 37.03 -5.57
C PHE A 464 17.55 36.27 -6.52
N LEU A 465 18.34 37.00 -7.32
CA LEU A 465 19.28 36.43 -8.28
C LEU A 465 20.37 35.60 -7.58
N PHE A 466 20.96 36.09 -6.48
CA PHE A 466 22.00 35.34 -5.77
C PHE A 466 21.47 34.27 -4.80
N SER A 467 20.29 34.45 -4.21
CA SER A 467 19.72 33.51 -3.22
C SER A 467 18.91 32.36 -3.83
N ILE A 468 18.28 32.55 -4.99
CA ILE A 468 17.39 31.54 -5.60
C ILE A 468 17.76 31.27 -7.06
N ALA A 469 17.69 32.26 -7.94
CA ALA A 469 17.75 32.00 -9.38
C ALA A 469 19.12 31.48 -9.84
N GLY A 470 20.21 32.06 -9.32
CA GLY A 470 21.59 31.63 -9.57
C GLY A 470 21.86 30.20 -9.06
N PRO A 471 21.58 29.88 -7.78
CA PRO A 471 21.66 28.52 -7.28
C PRO A 471 20.85 27.49 -8.09
N VAL A 472 19.60 27.81 -8.48
CA VAL A 472 18.79 26.94 -9.37
C VAL A 472 19.45 26.76 -10.75
N LEU A 473 19.97 27.84 -11.35
CA LEU A 473 20.66 27.78 -12.64
C LEU A 473 21.93 26.92 -12.56
N LEU A 474 22.74 27.06 -11.51
CA LEU A 474 23.94 26.26 -11.28
C LEU A 474 23.61 24.76 -11.12
N ILE A 475 22.52 24.43 -10.40
CA ILE A 475 22.01 23.06 -10.26
C ILE A 475 21.61 22.48 -11.64
N LEU A 476 20.91 23.25 -12.47
CA LEU A 476 20.46 22.81 -13.81
C LEU A 476 21.63 22.68 -14.81
N VAL A 477 22.62 23.58 -14.75
CA VAL A 477 23.85 23.49 -15.55
C VAL A 477 24.66 22.24 -15.15
N HIS A 478 24.86 22.01 -13.85
CA HIS A 478 25.56 20.81 -13.38
C HIS A 478 24.82 19.53 -13.77
N ALA A 479 23.49 19.48 -13.58
CA ALA A 479 22.67 18.33 -13.97
C ALA A 479 22.66 18.07 -15.49
N SER A 480 22.88 19.08 -16.32
CA SER A 480 22.99 18.94 -17.78
C SER A 480 24.37 18.41 -18.21
N LEU A 481 25.45 18.90 -17.59
CA LEU A 481 26.82 18.60 -17.98
C LEU A 481 27.36 17.26 -17.40
N ARG A 482 26.89 16.83 -16.23
CA ARG A 482 27.47 15.68 -15.52
C ARG A 482 27.17 14.34 -16.22
N LEU A 483 28.21 13.61 -16.63
CA LEU A 483 28.11 12.23 -17.11
C LEU A 483 28.27 11.22 -15.97
N ARG A 484 27.27 10.37 -15.75
CA ARG A 484 27.32 9.25 -14.79
C ARG A 484 28.25 8.12 -15.26
N ASN A 485 29.09 7.62 -14.35
CA ASN A 485 29.92 6.44 -14.58
C ASN A 485 29.08 5.14 -14.61
N LEU A 486 29.63 4.06 -15.17
CA LEU A 486 28.90 2.80 -15.40
C LEU A 486 28.46 2.12 -14.09
N LYS A 487 29.29 2.20 -13.04
CA LYS A 487 28.97 1.73 -11.68
C LYS A 487 27.71 2.40 -11.13
N ASN A 488 27.67 3.74 -11.20
CA ASN A 488 26.54 4.54 -10.71
C ASN A 488 25.23 4.21 -11.46
N LYS A 489 25.28 3.77 -12.73
CA LYS A 489 24.09 3.31 -13.47
C LYS A 489 23.49 2.03 -12.87
N ILE A 490 24.32 1.12 -12.36
CA ILE A 490 23.87 -0.16 -11.79
C ILE A 490 23.22 0.08 -10.42
N GLU A 491 23.87 0.86 -9.55
CA GLU A 491 23.32 1.30 -8.26
C GLU A 491 21.95 1.99 -8.45
N ASN A 492 21.80 2.79 -9.52
CA ASN A 492 20.53 3.46 -9.82
C ASN A 492 19.40 2.52 -10.23
N LYS A 493 19.64 1.35 -10.83
CA LYS A 493 18.53 0.43 -11.18
C LYS A 493 17.91 -0.25 -9.95
N ILE A 494 18.57 -0.14 -8.80
CA ILE A 494 18.07 -0.54 -7.49
C ILE A 494 17.47 0.68 -6.76
N GLU A 495 18.18 1.82 -6.72
CA GLU A 495 17.71 3.04 -6.04
C GLU A 495 16.52 3.74 -6.73
N SER A 496 16.30 3.55 -8.04
CA SER A 496 15.28 4.27 -8.84
C SER A 496 13.84 4.05 -8.39
N ILE A 497 13.59 2.95 -7.67
CA ILE A 497 12.26 2.60 -7.16
C ILE A 497 11.93 3.49 -5.96
N GLY A 498 12.87 3.70 -5.03
CA GLY A 498 12.70 4.63 -3.90
C GLY A 498 12.85 6.11 -4.27
N LEU A 499 13.56 6.44 -5.35
CA LEU A 499 13.90 7.83 -5.72
C LEU A 499 12.70 8.72 -6.12
N LYS A 500 11.49 8.16 -6.33
CA LYS A 500 10.28 8.97 -6.52
C LYS A 500 9.84 9.68 -5.23
N ARG A 501 9.93 8.99 -4.09
CA ARG A 501 9.48 9.49 -2.77
C ARG A 501 10.59 10.27 -2.07
N THR A 502 11.13 11.29 -2.73
CA THR A 502 12.12 12.22 -2.16
C THR A 502 11.75 13.67 -2.49
N PRO A 503 12.30 14.70 -1.82
CA PRO A 503 11.93 16.09 -2.09
C PRO A 503 12.14 16.53 -3.55
N MET A 504 13.22 16.07 -4.20
CA MET A 504 13.43 16.32 -5.64
C MET A 504 12.49 15.50 -6.53
N GLY A 505 12.17 14.26 -6.15
CA GLY A 505 11.20 13.42 -6.87
C GLY A 505 9.80 14.04 -6.86
N LEU A 506 9.32 14.44 -5.69
CA LEU A 506 8.04 15.14 -5.51
C LEU A 506 8.00 16.49 -6.23
N LEU A 507 9.11 17.23 -6.27
CA LEU A 507 9.21 18.48 -7.05
C LEU A 507 9.12 18.22 -8.56
N LEU A 508 9.78 17.17 -9.06
CA LEU A 508 9.71 16.77 -10.47
C LEU A 508 8.31 16.26 -10.85
N GLU A 509 7.66 15.46 -9.99
CA GLU A 509 6.27 15.03 -10.15
C GLU A 509 5.29 16.23 -10.14
N ALA A 510 5.48 17.19 -9.23
CA ALA A 510 4.74 18.45 -9.21
C ALA A 510 4.97 19.31 -10.45
N LEU A 511 6.13 19.20 -11.11
CA LEU A 511 6.40 19.78 -12.42
C LEU A 511 5.92 18.90 -13.60
N GLY A 512 5.33 17.73 -13.34
CA GLY A 512 4.83 16.81 -14.37
C GLY A 512 5.89 15.94 -15.05
N GLN A 513 7.08 15.83 -14.45
CA GLN A 513 8.20 15.00 -14.92
C GLN A 513 8.19 13.65 -14.19
N GLU A 514 7.20 12.82 -14.50
CA GLU A 514 7.14 11.44 -14.01
C GLU A 514 8.21 10.58 -14.70
N GLN A 515 9.10 9.94 -13.94
CA GLN A 515 10.01 8.94 -14.50
C GLN A 515 9.27 7.61 -14.67
N GLU A 516 9.09 7.17 -15.93
CA GLU A 516 8.44 5.89 -16.24
C GLU A 516 9.27 4.71 -15.68
N ALA A 517 8.60 3.81 -14.96
CA ALA A 517 9.25 2.76 -14.18
C ALA A 517 9.50 1.49 -15.01
N GLY A 518 10.37 1.61 -16.03
CA GLY A 518 10.93 0.47 -16.75
C GLY A 518 10.86 0.56 -18.26
N SER A 519 12.02 0.91 -18.85
CA SER A 519 12.51 0.37 -20.11
C SER A 519 13.88 -0.29 -19.90
#